data_AF-A0A7W2R8P4-F1
#
_entry.id   AF-A0A7W2R8P4-F1
#
_cell.length_a   1.000
_cell.length_b   1.000
_cell.length_c   1.000
_cell.angle_alpha   90.00
_cell.angle_beta   90.00
_cell.angle_gamma   90.00
#
_symmetry.space_group_name_H-M   'P 1'
#
loop_
_entity.id
_entity.type
_entity.pdbx_description
1 polymer ?
#
loop_
_entity_poly.entity_id
_entity_poly.type
_entity_poly.pdbx_seq_one_letter_code
_entity_poly.pdbx_strand_id
1 'polypeptide(L)' 'MFILEVLGLLLFVLLISLGYKKNNRNLMLLASICLIVSFGVPDFITGFSEGYANGSPTDY' A
#
# COMPACT_ATOMS: atom_id res chain seq x y z
N MET A 1 9.59 7.25 -0.45
CA MET A 1 8.98 6.11 -1.17
C MET A 1 9.57 4.79 -0.67
N PHE A 2 10.88 4.59 -0.73
CA PHE A 2 11.54 3.34 -0.29
C PHE A 2 11.30 2.92 1.18
N ILE A 3 11.30 3.86 2.13
CA ILE A 3 11.12 3.54 3.57
C ILE A 3 9.73 2.96 3.85
N LEU A 4 8.69 3.47 3.18
CA LEU A 4 7.31 3.00 3.33
C LEU A 4 7.13 1.59 2.76
N GLU A 5 7.73 1.32 1.61
CA GLU A 5 7.75 -0.01 0.98
C GLU A 5 8.46 -1.04 1.87
N VAL A 6 9.65 -0.70 2.39
CA VAL A 6 10.42 -1.58 3.27
C VAL A 6 9.70 -1.86 4.58
N LEU A 7 9.12 -0.84 5.21
CA LEU A 7 8.31 -1.02 6.42
C LEU A 7 7.05 -1.86 6.15
N GLY A 8 6.37 -1.60 5.04
CA GLY A 8 5.20 -2.36 4.62
C GLY A 8 5.50 -3.84 4.36
N LEU A 9 6.65 -4.12 3.73
CA LEU A 9 7.10 -5.48 3.47
C LEU A 9 7.47 -6.21 4.76
N LEU A 10 8.20 -5.56 5.69
CA LEU A 10 8.47 -6.13 7.01
C LEU A 10 7.19 -6.41 7.79
N LEU A 11 6.24 -5.48 7.77
CA LEU A 11 4.96 -5.62 8.43
C LEU A 11 4.14 -6.77 7.82
N PHE A 12 4.14 -6.91 6.50
CA PHE A 12 3.56 -8.07 5.81
C PHE A 12 4.17 -9.38 6.27
N VAL A 13 5.50 -9.48 6.32
CA VAL A 13 6.20 -10.71 6.76
C VAL A 13 5.81 -11.07 8.20
N LEU A 14 5.68 -10.09 9.08
CA LEU A 14 5.23 -10.32 10.45
C LEU A 14 3.76 -10.79 10.51
N LEU A 15 2.84 -10.10 9.82
CA LEU A 15 1.43 -10.49 9.84
C LEU A 15 1.17 -11.83 9.16
N ILE A 16 1.84 -12.15 8.05
CA ILE A 16 1.68 -13.44 7.37
C ILE A 16 2.24 -14.57 8.23
N SER A 17 3.39 -14.37 8.89
CA SER A 17 3.97 -15.35 9.80
C SER A 17 3.08 -15.60 11.03
N LEU A 18 2.58 -14.52 11.66
CA LEU A 18 1.64 -14.62 12.78
C LEU A 18 0.29 -15.24 12.36
N GLY A 19 -0.24 -14.85 11.20
CA GLY A 19 -1.48 -15.37 10.65
C GLY A 19 -1.38 -16.85 10.34
N TYR A 20 -0.26 -17.28 9.75
CA TYR A 20 0.04 -18.68 9.48
C TYR A 20 0.16 -19.49 10.79
N LYS A 21 0.96 -19.00 11.75
CA LYS A 21 1.13 -19.67 13.05
C LYS A 21 -0.19 -19.83 13.81
N LYS A 22 -1.09 -18.85 13.71
CA LYS A 22 -2.39 -18.85 14.40
C LYS A 22 -3.51 -19.52 13.57
N ASN A 23 -3.22 -20.01 12.37
CA ASN A 23 -4.20 -20.49 11.38
C ASN A 23 -5.37 -19.50 11.16
N ASN A 24 -5.09 -18.19 11.30
CA ASN A 24 -6.09 -17.15 11.20
C ASN A 24 -6.10 -16.57 9.78
N ARG A 25 -6.99 -17.11 8.94
CA ARG A 25 -7.12 -16.73 7.52
C ARG A 25 -7.40 -15.24 7.33
N ASN A 26 -8.17 -14.62 8.22
CA ASN A 26 -8.47 -13.19 8.15
C ASN A 26 -7.21 -12.34 8.33
N LEU A 27 -6.27 -12.81 9.14
CA LEU A 27 -4.99 -12.14 9.41
C LEU A 27 -4.03 -12.29 8.22
N MET A 28 -4.06 -13.45 7.55
CA MET A 28 -3.32 -13.64 6.29
C MET A 28 -3.88 -12.75 5.17
N LEU A 29 -5.21 -12.60 5.10
CA LEU A 29 -5.87 -11.75 4.11
C LEU A 29 -5.58 -10.26 4.37
N LEU A 30 -5.58 -9.84 5.63
CA LEU A 30 -5.17 -8.50 6.04
C LEU A 30 -3.71 -8.21 5.67
N ALA A 31 -2.81 -9.19 5.81
CA ALA A 31 -1.42 -9.05 5.40
C ALA A 31 -1.32 -8.75 3.89
N SER A 32 -2.04 -9.51 3.05
CA SER A 32 -2.06 -9.28 1.60
C SER A 32 -2.61 -7.89 1.23
N ILE A 33 -3.66 -7.43 1.91
CA ILE A 33 -4.20 -6.06 1.72
C ILE A 33 -3.14 -5.02 2.09
N CYS A 34 -2.45 -5.20 3.21
CA CYS A 34 -1.38 -4.31 3.63
C CYS A 34 -0.28 -4.20 2.56
N LEU A 35 0.10 -5.31 1.93
CA LEU A 35 1.10 -5.32 0.87
C LEU A 35 0.65 -4.50 -0.35
N ILE A 36 -0.60 -4.69 -0.79
CA ILE A 36 -1.18 -3.94 -1.91
C ILE A 36 -1.16 -2.45 -1.62
N VAL A 37 -1.54 -2.06 -0.40
CA VAL A 37 -1.56 -0.65 0.02
C VAL A 37 -0.15 -0.07 0.05
N SER A 38 0.82 -0.77 0.64
CA SER A 38 2.19 -0.27 0.77
C SER A 38 2.89 -0.03 -0.58
N PHE A 39 2.61 -0.84 -1.59
CA PHE A 39 3.21 -0.69 -2.92
C PHE A 39 2.35 0.13 -3.90
N GLY A 40 1.02 0.08 -3.80
CA GLY A 40 0.12 0.74 -4.75
C GLY A 40 -0.24 2.18 -4.39
N VAL A 41 -0.27 2.53 -3.09
CA VAL A 41 -0.65 3.89 -2.66
C VAL A 41 0.33 4.97 -3.10
N PRO A 42 1.66 4.80 -3.05
CA PRO A 42 2.59 5.85 -3.47
C PRO A 42 2.34 6.29 -4.91
N ASP A 43 2.30 5.35 -5.85
CA ASP A 43 2.06 5.60 -7.28
C ASP A 43 0.68 6.21 -7.51
N PHE A 44 -0.33 5.71 -6.78
CA PHE A 44 -1.68 6.24 -6.82
C PHE A 44 -1.74 7.72 -6.40
N ILE A 45 -1.06 8.10 -5.31
CA ILE A 45 -1.06 9.50 -4.83
C ILE A 45 -0.37 10.42 -5.83
N THR A 46 0.77 10.01 -6.41
CA THR A 46 1.43 10.78 -7.48
C THR A 46 0.52 10.94 -8.69
N GLY A 47 -0.03 9.84 -9.22
CA GLY A 47 -0.92 9.90 -10.39
C GLY A 47 -2.20 10.70 -10.14
N PHE A 48 -2.75 10.62 -8.93
CA PHE A 48 -3.92 11.39 -8.54
C PHE A 48 -3.63 12.89 -8.42
N SER A 49 -2.53 13.26 -7.75
CA SER A 49 -2.11 14.66 -7.62
C SER A 49 -1.82 15.28 -8.98
N GLU A 50 -1.15 14.55 -9.86
CA GLU A 50 -0.78 15.00 -11.19
C GLU A 50 -1.99 15.11 -12.12
N GLY A 51 -2.96 14.18 -12.02
CA GLY A 51 -4.24 14.27 -12.70
C GLY A 51 -5.10 15.45 -12.23
N TYR A 52 -5.08 15.77 -10.93
CA TYR A 52 -5.81 16.92 -10.39
C TYR A 52 -5.17 18.26 -10.79
N ALA A 53 -3.84 18.35 -10.76
CA ALA A 53 -3.11 19.55 -11.17
C ALA A 53 -3.29 19.85 -12.67
N ASN A 54 -3.15 18.83 -13.54
CA ASN A 54 -3.33 18.99 -14.99
C ASN A 54 -4.81 19.06 -15.42
N GLY A 55 -5.75 18.72 -14.54
CA GLY A 55 -7.19 18.85 -14.76
C GLY A 55 -7.77 20.20 -14.31
N SER A 56 -6.96 21.04 -13.66
CA SER A 56 -7.39 22.39 -13.27
C SER A 56 -7.37 23.33 -14.49
N PRO A 57 -8.49 23.99 -14.83
CA PRO A 57 -8.55 24.92 -15.96
C PRO A 57 -7.85 26.22 -15.58
N THR A 58 -6.53 26.25 -15.63
CA THR A 58 -5.72 27.47 -15.45
C THR A 58 -4.93 27.87 -16.69
N ASP A 59 -5.21 27.25 -17.85
CA ASP A 59 -4.59 27.59 -19.14
C ASP A 59 -5.56 28.32 -20.10
N TYR A 60 -6.24 29.36 -19.61
CA TYR A 60 -6.74 30.47 -20.43
C TYR A 60 -6.29 31.80 -19.85
#